data_AF-A0A7C1R9R4-F1
#
_entry.id   AF-A0A7C1R9R4-F1
#
_cell.length_a   1.000
_cell.length_b   1.000
_cell.length_c   1.000
_cell.angle_alpha   90.00
_cell.angle_beta   90.00
_cell.angle_gamma   90.00
#
_symmetry.space_group_name_H-M   'P 1'
#
loop_
_entity.id
_entity.type
_entity.pdbx_description
1 polymer ?
#
loop_
_entity_poly.entity_id
_entity_poly.type
_entity_poly.pdbx_seq_one_letter_code
_entity_poly.pdbx_strand_id
1 'polypeptide(L)'
;MKKNVLKLNANSEIIEWAIKTSGWEINEILKKLDISKNTYDKWIKRLDNPTFKQLELISWKTKRPLALFFLDKIPSEKPIPKDFRLNPEKEGQFNKKTIFAIRKSRKLQSILKEFGENYLGEVIKDLKVSTNNSPKEVALRLRKRFGITEELQRKTKDPWSFFKILRKKLEEEKIFNFQISMPLEDARGFALSDDLPRVVVVNSGDLIEARIFTLIHEFGHILLGDTEVSIPNFIDTNSHEKWCNEFASTFLLPIEMAKRIFKENDKDLIGYNTLKRLSRKYKVSKSMLLYNMVKLKFITPTDYMEILERYSKKDYSQNKSGGGGIPAEKRCISELGASFVSLVADNIDKKIITYSDALDYLSIKSKNFEKLMNKI
;
A
#
# COMPACT_ATOMS: atom_id res chain seq x y z
N MET A 1 24.74 24.52 38.18
CA MET A 1 24.79 25.16 36.84
C MET A 1 23.66 24.61 35.99
N LYS A 2 22.66 25.42 35.61
CA LYS A 2 21.65 25.01 34.62
C LYS A 2 22.37 24.85 33.28
N LYS A 3 22.40 23.64 32.71
CA LYS A 3 22.89 23.41 31.34
C LYS A 3 22.14 24.37 30.42
N ASN A 4 22.86 25.29 29.75
CA ASN A 4 22.28 26.10 28.69
C ASN A 4 21.76 25.15 27.61
N VAL A 5 20.44 25.02 27.53
CA VAL A 5 19.81 24.16 26.53
C VAL A 5 19.75 24.97 25.24
N LEU A 6 20.44 24.51 24.20
CA LEU A 6 20.47 25.16 22.90
C LEU A 6 19.04 25.23 22.34
N LYS A 7 18.51 26.46 22.26
CA LYS A 7 17.26 26.79 21.56
C LYS A 7 17.58 27.19 20.13
N LEU A 8 16.74 26.78 19.20
CA LEU A 8 16.96 26.97 17.77
C LEU A 8 15.81 27.76 17.17
N ASN A 9 16.14 28.76 16.35
CA ASN A 9 15.15 29.56 15.64
C ASN A 9 14.48 28.73 14.54
N ALA A 10 13.41 28.05 14.89
CA ALA A 10 12.65 27.20 13.99
C ALA A 10 11.34 27.87 13.60
N ASN A 11 10.90 27.64 12.37
CA ASN A 11 9.67 28.21 11.84
C ASN A 11 8.45 27.55 12.51
N SER A 12 7.74 28.35 13.31
CA SER A 12 6.61 27.88 14.12
C SER A 12 5.44 27.38 13.29
N GLU A 13 5.18 28.00 12.14
CA GLU A 13 4.13 27.58 11.21
C GLU A 13 4.43 26.20 10.62
N ILE A 14 5.70 25.91 10.34
CA ILE A 14 6.14 24.61 9.82
C ILE A 14 6.05 23.54 10.90
N ILE A 15 6.38 23.86 12.15
CA ILE A 15 6.23 22.92 13.28
C ILE A 15 4.76 22.53 13.43
N GLU A 16 3.86 23.51 13.48
CA GLU A 16 2.43 23.27 13.63
C GLU A 16 1.87 22.48 12.43
N TRP A 17 2.23 22.86 11.22
CA TRP A 17 1.87 22.15 9.99
C TRP A 17 2.36 20.70 9.99
N ALA A 18 3.61 20.45 10.37
CA ALA A 18 4.19 19.11 10.40
C ALA A 18 3.48 18.20 11.41
N ILE A 19 3.06 18.74 12.55
CA ILE A 19 2.28 18.01 13.56
C ILE A 19 0.90 17.68 13.00
N LYS A 20 0.13 18.69 12.57
CA LYS A 20 -1.25 18.52 12.07
C LYS A 20 -1.33 17.53 10.90
N THR A 21 -0.46 17.68 9.90
CA THR A 21 -0.42 16.80 8.71
C THR A 21 0.10 15.40 9.00
N SER A 22 0.62 15.13 10.20
CA SER A 22 1.13 13.81 10.57
C SER A 22 0.10 12.90 11.25
N GLY A 23 -1.12 13.38 11.47
CA GLY A 23 -2.18 12.67 12.20
C GLY A 23 -1.95 12.64 13.72
N TRP A 24 -1.04 13.49 14.21
CA TRP A 24 -0.84 13.68 15.64
C TRP A 24 -1.68 14.86 16.12
N GLU A 25 -2.40 14.64 17.21
CA GLU A 25 -3.02 15.73 17.94
C GLU A 25 -1.94 16.54 18.64
N ILE A 26 -2.06 17.87 18.64
CA ILE A 26 -1.09 18.77 19.28
C ILE A 26 -0.88 18.33 20.75
N ASN A 27 -1.97 18.09 21.48
CA ASN A 27 -1.91 17.68 22.89
C ASN A 27 -1.18 16.35 23.11
N GLU A 28 -1.24 15.40 22.16
CA GLU A 28 -0.48 14.15 22.24
C GLU A 28 1.03 14.42 22.12
N ILE A 29 1.43 15.32 21.20
CA ILE A 29 2.82 15.70 21.01
C ILE A 29 3.35 16.48 22.21
N LEU A 30 2.59 17.43 22.76
CA LEU A 30 2.99 18.19 23.95
C LEU A 30 3.28 17.28 25.14
N LYS A 31 2.43 16.27 25.37
CA LYS A 31 2.67 15.24 26.40
C LYS A 31 3.95 14.44 26.15
N LYS A 32 4.32 14.19 24.90
CA LYS A 32 5.59 13.49 24.56
C LYS A 32 6.81 14.39 24.72
N LEU A 33 6.65 15.70 24.50
CA LEU A 33 7.70 16.71 24.68
C LEU A 33 7.88 17.13 26.14
N ASP A 34 6.95 16.74 27.03
CA ASP A 34 6.88 17.17 28.43
C ASP A 34 6.83 18.70 28.56
N ILE A 35 5.98 19.34 27.76
CA ILE A 35 5.78 20.80 27.77
C ILE A 35 4.31 21.18 27.93
N SER A 36 4.07 22.37 28.50
CA SER A 36 2.74 22.94 28.62
C SER A 36 2.27 23.58 27.31
N LYS A 37 0.95 23.67 27.14
CA LYS A 37 0.33 24.43 26.02
C LYS A 37 0.80 25.88 25.98
N ASN A 38 0.97 26.53 27.13
CA ASN A 38 1.51 27.89 27.20
C ASN A 38 2.93 28.00 26.61
N THR A 39 3.78 26.98 26.81
CA THR A 39 5.14 26.97 26.22
C THR A 39 5.06 26.82 24.69
N TYR A 40 4.19 25.93 24.21
CA TYR A 40 3.93 25.78 22.79
C TYR A 40 3.35 27.05 22.16
N ASP A 41 2.40 27.71 22.82
CA ASP A 41 1.80 28.97 22.34
C ASP A 41 2.85 30.09 22.23
N LYS A 42 3.86 30.10 23.11
CA LYS A 42 5.02 31.00 22.97
C LYS A 42 5.86 30.68 21.73
N TRP A 43 6.01 29.41 21.37
CA TRP A 43 6.66 29.04 20.11
C TRP A 43 5.87 29.52 18.90
N ILE A 44 4.54 29.31 18.91
CA ILE A 44 3.67 29.74 17.81
C ILE A 44 3.72 31.26 17.62
N LYS A 45 3.68 32.02 18.71
CA LYS A 45 3.81 33.49 18.72
C LYS A 45 5.24 34.00 18.51
N ARG A 46 6.22 33.11 18.29
CA ARG A 46 7.65 33.42 18.13
C ARG A 46 8.26 34.20 19.31
N LEU A 47 7.70 34.00 20.51
CA LEU A 47 8.17 34.58 21.77
C LEU A 47 9.19 33.69 22.49
N ASP A 48 9.26 32.41 22.12
CA ASP A 48 10.27 31.47 22.59
C ASP A 48 10.56 30.45 21.48
N ASN A 49 11.65 29.69 21.62
CA ASN A 49 12.10 28.72 20.63
C ASN A 49 12.20 27.30 21.21
N PRO A 50 11.91 26.26 20.41
CA PRO A 50 12.12 24.89 20.81
C PRO A 50 13.63 24.58 20.90
N THR A 51 13.95 23.60 21.74
CA THR A 51 15.31 23.08 21.88
C THR A 51 15.61 22.07 20.75
N PHE A 52 16.89 21.84 20.46
CA PHE A 52 17.28 20.83 19.46
C PHE A 52 16.65 19.46 19.73
N LYS A 53 16.63 18.99 20.99
CA LYS A 53 16.02 17.71 21.39
C LYS A 53 14.51 17.68 21.16
N GLN A 54 13.83 18.81 21.37
CA GLN A 54 12.39 18.92 21.09
C GLN A 54 12.13 18.84 19.59
N LEU A 55 12.90 19.55 18.77
CA LEU A 55 12.79 19.47 17.30
C LEU A 55 13.12 18.07 16.78
N GLU A 56 14.14 17.40 17.33
CA GLU A 56 14.49 16.01 17.01
C GLU A 56 13.35 15.05 17.36
N LEU A 57 12.69 15.24 18.51
CA LEU A 57 11.53 14.44 18.88
C LEU A 57 10.35 14.68 17.94
N ILE A 58 10.05 15.93 17.60
CA ILE A 58 8.98 16.27 16.65
C ILE A 58 9.30 15.67 15.28
N SER A 59 10.53 15.80 14.80
CA SER A 59 11.02 15.17 13.56
C SER A 59 10.77 13.66 13.58
N TRP A 60 11.19 12.97 14.64
CA TRP A 60 11.04 11.52 14.74
C TRP A 60 9.57 11.06 14.83
N LYS A 61 8.70 11.82 15.50
CA LYS A 61 7.27 11.52 15.66
C LYS A 61 6.46 11.79 14.40
N THR A 62 6.71 12.92 13.75
CA THR A 62 6.03 13.34 12.52
C THR A 62 6.61 12.65 11.29
N LYS A 63 7.78 12.01 11.42
CA LYS A 63 8.57 11.41 10.33
C LYS A 63 8.93 12.44 9.26
N ARG A 64 9.30 13.64 9.71
CA ARG A 64 9.78 14.74 8.86
C ARG A 64 11.27 14.98 9.14
N PRO A 65 12.09 15.29 8.14
CA PRO A 65 13.49 15.67 8.38
C PRO A 65 13.58 16.88 9.33
N LEU A 66 14.55 16.90 10.23
CA LEU A 66 14.75 18.01 11.15
C LEU A 66 15.00 19.35 10.42
N ALA A 67 15.71 19.30 9.29
CA ALA A 67 15.99 20.45 8.43
C ALA A 67 14.71 21.17 7.93
N LEU A 68 13.58 20.44 7.85
CA LEU A 68 12.29 20.99 7.45
C LEU A 68 11.89 22.20 8.31
N PHE A 69 12.14 22.16 9.61
CA PHE A 69 11.70 23.20 10.55
C PHE A 69 12.44 24.53 10.40
N PHE A 70 13.46 24.59 9.54
CA PHE A 70 14.26 25.78 9.27
C PHE A 70 13.97 26.39 7.89
N LEU A 71 12.97 25.87 7.16
CA LEU A 71 12.53 26.50 5.92
C LEU A 71 11.75 27.78 6.19
N ASP A 72 11.80 28.71 5.24
CA ASP A 72 11.07 29.98 5.34
C ASP A 72 9.57 29.83 5.18
N LYS A 73 9.14 28.85 4.37
CA LYS A 73 7.73 28.57 4.06
C LYS A 73 7.42 27.08 4.10
N ILE A 74 6.16 26.75 4.39
CA ILE A 74 5.65 25.39 4.33
C ILE A 74 5.91 24.83 2.92
N PRO A 75 6.55 23.65 2.78
CA PRO A 75 6.79 23.07 1.47
C PRO A 75 5.49 22.62 0.83
N SER A 76 5.45 22.63 -0.50
CA SER A 76 4.34 22.04 -1.24
C SER A 76 4.31 20.53 -1.02
N GLU A 77 3.19 20.01 -0.53
CA GLU A 77 2.95 18.58 -0.37
C GLU A 77 1.65 18.21 -1.07
N LYS A 78 1.68 17.12 -1.84
CA LYS A 78 0.48 16.59 -2.48
C LYS A 78 -0.53 16.14 -1.43
N PRO A 79 -1.84 16.35 -1.66
CA PRO A 79 -2.85 15.93 -0.72
C PRO A 79 -2.84 14.41 -0.53
N ILE A 80 -3.39 13.98 0.60
CA ILE A 80 -3.73 12.57 0.85
C ILE A 80 -4.72 12.14 -0.26
N PRO A 81 -4.60 10.93 -0.83
CA PRO A 81 -5.55 10.44 -1.83
C PRO A 81 -6.99 10.45 -1.31
N LYS A 82 -7.98 10.51 -2.21
CA LYS A 82 -9.39 10.53 -1.81
C LYS A 82 -9.74 9.29 -0.99
N ASP A 83 -10.58 9.45 0.01
CA ASP A 83 -10.97 8.38 0.92
C ASP A 83 -12.33 7.79 0.50
N PHE A 84 -12.32 6.55 0.01
CA PHE A 84 -13.55 5.82 -0.34
C PHE A 84 -13.94 4.76 0.68
N ARG A 85 -13.46 4.89 1.93
CA ARG A 85 -13.94 4.04 3.01
C ARG A 85 -15.44 4.24 3.21
N LEU A 86 -16.17 3.13 3.28
CA LEU A 86 -17.62 3.09 3.51
C LEU A 86 -18.10 3.63 4.87
N ASN A 87 -17.22 4.13 5.73
CA ASN A 87 -17.60 4.70 7.02
C ASN A 87 -17.47 6.23 6.99
N PRO A 88 -18.58 6.97 6.82
CA PRO A 88 -18.58 8.44 6.77
C PRO A 88 -17.99 9.09 8.03
N GLU A 89 -18.15 8.47 9.21
CA GLU A 89 -17.60 9.02 10.46
C GLU A 89 -16.06 8.99 10.51
N LYS A 90 -15.45 8.17 9.66
CA LYS A 90 -14.00 8.04 9.54
C LYS A 90 -13.44 8.69 8.28
N GLU A 91 -14.27 9.25 7.41
CA GLU A 91 -13.84 9.86 6.15
C GLU A 91 -12.77 10.94 6.39
N GLY A 92 -11.65 10.83 5.69
CA GLY A 92 -10.48 11.72 5.84
C GLY A 92 -9.66 11.53 7.13
N GLN A 93 -10.12 10.71 8.08
CA GLN A 93 -9.42 10.45 9.34
C GLN A 93 -8.59 9.17 9.25
N PHE A 94 -7.30 9.34 8.98
CA PHE A 94 -6.34 8.24 8.89
C PHE A 94 -5.46 8.15 10.13
N ASN A 95 -5.13 6.92 10.52
CA ASN A 95 -4.08 6.66 11.48
C ASN A 95 -2.73 7.22 10.98
N LYS A 96 -1.93 7.72 11.92
CA LYS A 96 -0.55 8.19 11.72
C LYS A 96 0.29 7.25 10.84
N LYS A 97 0.11 5.92 10.99
CA LYS A 97 0.80 4.91 10.17
C LYS A 97 0.39 4.93 8.70
N THR A 98 -0.89 5.11 8.41
CA THR A 98 -1.43 5.19 7.03
C THR A 98 -0.95 6.47 6.35
N ILE A 99 -1.03 7.60 7.05
CA ILE A 99 -0.50 8.88 6.55
C ILE A 99 1.00 8.76 6.25
N PHE A 100 1.76 8.08 7.11
CA PHE A 100 3.18 7.81 6.85
C PHE A 100 3.38 6.88 5.65
N ALA A 101 2.56 5.84 5.49
CA ALA A 101 2.63 4.93 4.34
C ALA A 101 2.42 5.68 3.02
N ILE A 102 1.44 6.59 2.98
CA ILE A 102 1.16 7.46 1.82
C ILE A 102 2.35 8.36 1.53
N ARG A 103 2.85 9.10 2.54
CA ARG A 103 4.03 9.97 2.38
C ARG A 103 5.28 9.21 1.94
N LYS A 104 5.52 8.01 2.49
CA LYS A 104 6.61 7.14 2.06
C LYS A 104 6.45 6.74 0.60
N SER A 105 5.24 6.38 0.18
CA SER A 105 4.95 5.99 -1.20
C SER A 105 5.13 7.15 -2.17
N ARG A 106 4.73 8.37 -1.78
CA ARG A 106 4.98 9.61 -2.52
C ARG A 106 6.47 9.90 -2.68
N LYS A 107 7.26 9.73 -1.60
CA LYS A 107 8.72 9.85 -1.67
C LYS A 107 9.30 8.84 -2.67
N LEU A 108 8.92 7.57 -2.57
CA LEU A 108 9.37 6.53 -3.49
C LEU A 108 8.94 6.81 -4.95
N GLN A 109 7.72 7.31 -5.16
CA GLN A 109 7.24 7.75 -6.48
C GLN A 109 8.09 8.91 -7.04
N SER A 110 8.47 9.88 -6.20
CA SER A 110 9.34 10.99 -6.64
C SER A 110 10.75 10.52 -7.00
N ILE A 111 11.31 9.59 -6.22
CA ILE A 111 12.62 8.97 -6.51
C ILE A 111 12.57 8.21 -7.84
N LEU A 112 11.49 7.44 -8.05
CA LEU A 112 11.26 6.74 -9.30
C LEU A 112 11.16 7.69 -10.50
N LYS A 113 10.54 8.86 -10.31
CA LYS A 113 10.43 9.90 -11.34
C LYS A 113 11.79 10.51 -11.65
N GLU A 114 12.58 10.83 -10.64
CA GLU A 114 13.93 11.37 -10.77
C GLU A 114 14.87 10.41 -11.52
N PHE A 115 14.83 9.13 -11.19
CA PHE A 115 15.59 8.09 -11.92
C PHE A 115 14.98 7.76 -13.29
N GLY A 116 13.76 8.20 -13.52
CA GLY A 116 12.86 7.70 -14.53
C GLY A 116 13.04 8.32 -15.91
N GLU A 117 13.66 9.49 -16.04
CA GLU A 117 13.85 10.13 -17.35
C GLU A 117 14.61 9.23 -18.34
N ASN A 118 15.50 8.36 -17.83
CA ASN A 118 16.24 7.39 -18.64
C ASN A 118 15.65 5.96 -18.65
N TYR A 119 14.72 5.62 -17.75
CA TYR A 119 14.28 4.23 -17.49
C TYR A 119 12.77 3.98 -17.71
N LEU A 120 11.97 5.04 -17.70
CA LEU A 120 10.51 4.96 -17.88
C LEU A 120 10.11 4.80 -19.34
N GLY A 121 10.98 5.20 -20.29
CA GLY A 121 10.70 5.11 -21.73
C GLY A 121 9.38 5.81 -22.12
N GLU A 122 8.77 5.40 -23.23
CA GLU A 122 7.39 5.80 -23.51
C GLU A 122 6.46 5.15 -22.47
N VAL A 123 5.98 5.98 -21.54
CA VAL A 123 4.90 5.63 -20.60
C VAL A 123 3.71 5.11 -21.40
N ILE A 124 3.06 4.06 -20.90
CA ILE A 124 1.96 3.41 -21.61
C ILE A 124 0.86 4.41 -21.96
N LYS A 125 0.77 4.75 -23.25
CA LYS A 125 -0.29 5.60 -23.83
C LYS A 125 -1.65 4.86 -23.90
N ASP A 126 -1.64 3.52 -23.86
CA ASP A 126 -2.79 2.67 -24.25
C ASP A 126 -3.60 2.02 -23.12
N LEU A 127 -3.40 2.43 -21.86
CA LEU A 127 -4.12 1.85 -20.71
C LEU A 127 -5.23 2.74 -20.14
N LYS A 128 -5.57 3.86 -20.80
CA LYS A 128 -6.68 4.70 -20.32
C LYS A 128 -8.01 3.99 -20.59
N VAL A 129 -8.63 3.55 -19.51
CA VAL A 129 -9.94 2.93 -19.47
C VAL A 129 -10.85 3.86 -18.69
N SER A 130 -12.15 3.84 -18.99
CA SER A 130 -13.16 4.53 -18.19
C SER A 130 -14.15 3.53 -17.61
N THR A 131 -14.96 3.98 -16.66
CA THR A 131 -16.04 3.17 -16.08
C THR A 131 -17.10 2.74 -17.10
N ASN A 132 -17.15 3.36 -18.29
CA ASN A 132 -18.01 2.95 -19.40
C ASN A 132 -17.49 1.70 -20.13
N ASN A 133 -16.21 1.37 -20.01
CA ASN A 133 -15.68 0.13 -20.58
C ASN A 133 -16.07 -1.05 -19.71
N SER A 134 -16.38 -2.19 -20.34
CA SER A 134 -16.70 -3.42 -19.62
C SER A 134 -15.51 -3.88 -18.74
N PRO A 135 -15.64 -3.87 -17.40
CA PRO A 135 -14.56 -4.33 -16.51
C PRO A 135 -14.17 -5.77 -16.80
N LYS A 136 -15.13 -6.61 -17.24
CA LYS A 136 -14.91 -8.01 -17.59
C LYS A 136 -14.03 -8.16 -18.83
N GLU A 137 -14.31 -7.42 -19.89
CA GLU A 137 -13.54 -7.47 -21.13
C GLU A 137 -12.12 -6.98 -20.90
N VAL A 138 -11.97 -5.87 -20.17
CA VAL A 138 -10.66 -5.30 -19.80
C VAL A 138 -9.87 -6.30 -18.95
N ALA A 139 -10.50 -6.93 -17.95
CA ALA A 139 -9.88 -7.95 -17.12
C ALA A 139 -9.39 -9.15 -17.93
N LEU A 140 -10.21 -9.70 -18.83
CA LEU A 140 -9.83 -10.85 -19.66
C LEU A 140 -8.72 -10.50 -20.65
N ARG A 141 -8.77 -9.31 -21.27
CA ARG A 141 -7.73 -8.81 -22.17
C ARG A 141 -6.39 -8.68 -21.46
N LEU A 142 -6.37 -8.05 -20.28
CA LEU A 142 -5.14 -7.85 -19.50
C LEU A 142 -4.62 -9.16 -18.91
N ARG A 143 -5.51 -10.05 -18.46
CA ARG A 143 -5.13 -11.40 -18.01
C ARG A 143 -4.43 -12.18 -19.11
N LYS A 144 -4.94 -12.10 -20.35
CA LYS A 144 -4.31 -12.69 -21.54
C LYS A 144 -2.97 -12.02 -21.87
N ARG A 145 -2.89 -10.69 -21.89
CA ARG A 145 -1.65 -9.92 -22.12
C ARG A 145 -0.56 -10.30 -21.12
N PHE A 146 -0.90 -10.46 -19.85
CA PHE A 146 0.04 -10.83 -18.79
C PHE A 146 0.41 -12.32 -18.80
N GLY A 147 -0.21 -13.13 -19.67
CA GLY A 147 0.04 -14.57 -19.76
C GLY A 147 -0.47 -15.35 -18.55
N ILE A 148 -1.45 -14.82 -17.80
CA ILE A 148 -1.97 -15.45 -16.58
C ILE A 148 -3.02 -16.50 -16.97
N THR A 149 -2.57 -17.71 -17.30
CA THR A 149 -3.46 -18.85 -17.58
C THR A 149 -3.99 -19.49 -16.29
N GLU A 150 -5.08 -20.26 -16.38
CA GLU A 150 -5.54 -21.07 -15.23
C GLU A 150 -4.45 -22.04 -14.77
N GLU A 151 -3.78 -22.68 -15.73
CA GLU A 151 -2.73 -23.66 -15.46
C GLU A 151 -1.57 -23.05 -14.68
N LEU A 152 -1.07 -21.87 -15.12
CA LEU A 152 -0.03 -21.14 -14.42
C LEU A 152 -0.44 -20.85 -12.98
N GLN A 153 -1.63 -20.29 -12.77
CA GLN A 153 -2.14 -19.92 -11.45
C GLN A 153 -2.29 -21.14 -10.52
N ARG A 154 -2.79 -22.27 -11.05
CA ARG A 154 -2.94 -23.52 -10.32
C ARG A 154 -1.61 -24.17 -9.96
N LYS A 155 -0.69 -24.25 -10.92
CA LYS A 155 0.63 -24.88 -10.75
C LYS A 155 1.60 -24.03 -9.94
N THR A 156 1.33 -22.72 -9.81
CA THR A 156 2.11 -21.86 -8.92
C THR A 156 2.06 -22.41 -7.49
N LYS A 157 3.24 -22.55 -6.88
CA LYS A 157 3.44 -23.26 -5.60
C LYS A 157 2.49 -22.79 -4.51
N ASP A 158 2.40 -21.48 -4.31
CA ASP A 158 1.71 -20.87 -3.18
C ASP A 158 1.24 -19.44 -3.55
N PRO A 159 0.34 -18.83 -2.77
CA PRO A 159 -0.15 -17.47 -3.05
C PRO A 159 0.96 -16.42 -3.07
N TRP A 160 2.02 -16.56 -2.28
CA TRP A 160 3.10 -15.57 -2.25
C TRP A 160 3.92 -15.59 -3.55
N SER A 161 4.17 -16.79 -4.08
CA SER A 161 4.76 -16.98 -5.41
C SER A 161 3.87 -16.39 -6.52
N PHE A 162 2.55 -16.53 -6.43
CA PHE A 162 1.62 -15.94 -7.41
C PHE A 162 1.58 -14.42 -7.32
N PHE A 163 1.55 -13.88 -6.10
CA PHE A 163 1.65 -12.43 -5.86
C PHE A 163 2.89 -11.84 -6.52
N LYS A 164 4.06 -12.50 -6.40
CA LYS A 164 5.30 -12.07 -7.08
C LYS A 164 5.18 -12.03 -8.61
N ILE A 165 4.53 -13.02 -9.21
CA ILE A 165 4.30 -13.05 -10.66
C ILE A 165 3.48 -11.82 -11.08
N LEU A 166 2.39 -11.54 -10.37
CA LEU A 166 1.53 -10.38 -10.64
C LEU A 166 2.29 -9.06 -10.48
N ARG A 167 3.06 -8.90 -9.41
CA ARG A 167 3.93 -7.72 -9.20
C ARG A 167 4.87 -7.51 -10.38
N LYS A 168 5.56 -8.57 -10.80
CA LYS A 168 6.50 -8.50 -11.93
C LYS A 168 5.79 -8.08 -13.21
N LYS A 169 4.60 -8.61 -13.48
CA LYS A 169 3.80 -8.22 -14.64
C LYS A 169 3.37 -6.77 -14.62
N LEU A 170 3.02 -6.23 -13.46
CA LEU A 170 2.73 -4.80 -13.32
C LEU A 170 4.00 -3.94 -13.47
N GLU A 171 5.14 -4.37 -12.93
CA GLU A 171 6.42 -3.66 -13.09
C GLU A 171 6.92 -3.66 -14.54
N GLU A 172 6.71 -4.75 -15.29
CA GLU A 172 6.96 -4.83 -16.75
C GLU A 172 6.14 -3.77 -17.51
N GLU A 173 4.95 -3.43 -17.00
CA GLU A 173 4.08 -2.35 -17.49
C GLU A 173 4.38 -0.98 -16.82
N LYS A 174 5.54 -0.83 -16.18
CA LYS A 174 5.99 0.40 -15.49
C LYS A 174 5.05 0.88 -14.38
N ILE A 175 4.25 -0.03 -13.82
CA ILE A 175 3.42 0.20 -12.64
C ILE A 175 4.16 -0.40 -11.44
N PHE A 176 4.81 0.47 -10.68
CA PHE A 176 5.56 0.05 -9.51
C PHE A 176 4.60 -0.31 -8.39
N ASN A 177 5.02 -1.26 -7.55
CA ASN A 177 4.15 -1.73 -6.50
C ASN A 177 4.92 -1.96 -5.20
N PHE A 178 4.38 -1.44 -4.10
CA PHE A 178 5.00 -1.48 -2.78
C PHE A 178 4.13 -2.23 -1.77
N GLN A 179 4.76 -2.84 -0.76
CA GLN A 179 4.05 -3.46 0.37
C GLN A 179 4.38 -2.71 1.65
N ILE A 180 3.44 -1.91 2.15
CA ILE A 180 3.67 -1.08 3.34
C ILE A 180 2.63 -1.43 4.41
N SER A 181 3.06 -1.61 5.65
CA SER A 181 2.15 -1.93 6.75
C SER A 181 1.32 -0.71 7.15
N MET A 182 0.02 -0.91 7.24
CA MET A 182 -0.94 0.08 7.74
C MET A 182 -2.07 -0.64 8.53
N PRO A 183 -2.85 0.05 9.36
CA PRO A 183 -4.03 -0.54 10.00
C PRO A 183 -5.05 -1.01 8.96
N LEU A 184 -5.60 -2.22 9.15
CA LEU A 184 -6.56 -2.80 8.21
C LEU A 184 -7.90 -2.05 8.21
N GLU A 185 -8.18 -1.33 9.30
CA GLU A 185 -9.36 -0.48 9.49
C GLU A 185 -9.26 0.82 8.68
N ASP A 186 -8.04 1.18 8.25
CA ASP A 186 -7.79 2.35 7.42
C ASP A 186 -7.69 2.00 5.94
N ALA A 187 -6.93 0.97 5.60
CA ALA A 187 -6.71 0.63 4.19
C ALA A 187 -6.19 -0.79 4.03
N ARG A 188 -6.63 -1.43 2.94
CA ARG A 188 -6.00 -2.66 2.43
C ARG A 188 -5.00 -2.35 1.32
N GLY A 189 -5.17 -1.24 0.62
CA GLY A 189 -4.27 -0.73 -0.41
C GLY A 189 -4.63 0.70 -0.79
N PHE A 190 -3.85 1.27 -1.70
CA PHE A 190 -4.17 2.53 -2.37
C PHE A 190 -3.38 2.67 -3.68
N ALA A 191 -3.89 3.51 -4.58
CA ALA A 191 -3.30 3.81 -5.88
C ALA A 191 -2.83 5.27 -5.95
N LEU A 192 -1.68 5.51 -6.57
CA LEU A 192 -1.15 6.84 -6.88
C LEU A 192 -1.02 6.99 -8.40
N SER A 193 -1.98 7.69 -9.01
CA SER A 193 -2.11 7.88 -10.47
C SER A 193 -1.85 9.32 -10.94
N ASP A 194 -1.83 10.28 -10.01
CA ASP A 194 -1.67 11.73 -10.26
C ASP A 194 -0.22 12.13 -10.63
N ASP A 195 0.69 11.17 -10.70
CA ASP A 195 2.03 11.35 -11.23
C ASP A 195 2.54 10.09 -11.91
N LEU A 196 3.62 10.26 -12.66
CA LEU A 196 4.36 9.16 -13.27
C LEU A 196 5.71 8.95 -12.54
N PRO A 197 6.12 7.69 -12.33
CA PRO A 197 5.37 6.48 -12.65
C PRO A 197 4.21 6.22 -11.69
N ARG A 198 3.25 5.43 -12.16
CA ARG A 198 2.09 4.99 -11.38
C ARG A 198 2.53 4.00 -10.30
N VAL A 199 1.96 4.14 -9.11
CA VAL A 199 2.30 3.30 -7.97
C VAL A 199 1.05 2.66 -7.38
N VAL A 200 1.12 1.35 -7.14
CA VAL A 200 0.14 0.60 -6.34
C VAL A 200 0.76 0.26 -4.99
N VAL A 201 0.03 0.45 -3.91
CA VAL A 201 0.48 0.05 -2.57
C VAL A 201 -0.49 -0.96 -1.99
N VAL A 202 0.03 -2.06 -1.46
CA VAL A 202 -0.77 -3.04 -0.73
C VAL A 202 -0.36 -3.11 0.74
N ASN A 203 -1.32 -3.37 1.62
CA ASN A 203 -1.08 -3.48 3.04
C ASN A 203 -0.36 -4.79 3.37
N SER A 204 0.89 -4.69 3.81
CA SER A 204 1.71 -5.87 4.15
C SER A 204 1.19 -6.61 5.40
N GLY A 205 0.31 -6.00 6.19
CA GLY A 205 -0.31 -6.59 7.37
C GLY A 205 -1.53 -7.49 7.08
N ASP A 206 -1.98 -7.53 5.83
CA ASP A 206 -3.10 -8.39 5.41
C ASP A 206 -2.63 -9.78 4.96
N LEU A 207 -3.57 -10.72 4.86
CA LEU A 207 -3.32 -12.06 4.34
C LEU A 207 -2.86 -11.99 2.88
N ILE A 208 -1.95 -12.87 2.49
CA ILE A 208 -1.37 -12.84 1.14
C ILE A 208 -2.43 -13.01 0.03
N GLU A 209 -3.46 -13.83 0.27
CA GLU A 209 -4.57 -14.01 -0.68
C GLU A 209 -5.44 -12.75 -0.80
N ALA A 210 -5.63 -12.00 0.29
CA ALA A 210 -6.35 -10.73 0.26
C ALA A 210 -5.54 -9.66 -0.47
N ARG A 211 -4.22 -9.63 -0.25
CA ARG A 211 -3.31 -8.73 -0.95
C ARG A 211 -3.24 -8.97 -2.45
N ILE A 212 -3.39 -10.22 -2.92
CA ILE A 212 -3.50 -10.53 -4.35
C ILE A 212 -4.71 -9.83 -4.96
N PHE A 213 -5.86 -9.89 -4.28
CA PHE A 213 -7.06 -9.18 -4.70
C PHE A 213 -6.83 -7.67 -4.72
N THR A 214 -6.32 -7.11 -3.62
CA THR A 214 -6.04 -5.68 -3.52
C THR A 214 -5.08 -5.21 -4.61
N LEU A 215 -3.99 -5.93 -4.91
CA LEU A 215 -3.05 -5.53 -5.96
C LEU A 215 -3.73 -5.32 -7.32
N ILE A 216 -4.65 -6.22 -7.70
CA ILE A 216 -5.37 -6.12 -8.97
C ILE A 216 -6.51 -5.09 -8.88
N HIS A 217 -7.13 -4.94 -7.72
CA HIS A 217 -8.13 -3.90 -7.47
C HIS A 217 -7.52 -2.49 -7.63
N GLU A 218 -6.41 -2.21 -6.96
CA GLU A 218 -5.67 -0.94 -7.10
C GLU A 218 -5.13 -0.74 -8.52
N PHE A 219 -4.75 -1.82 -9.21
CA PHE A 219 -4.42 -1.74 -10.62
C PHE A 219 -5.63 -1.27 -11.45
N GLY A 220 -6.84 -1.68 -11.11
CA GLY A 220 -8.08 -1.14 -11.68
C GLY A 220 -8.18 0.38 -11.54
N HIS A 221 -7.92 0.92 -10.34
CA HIS A 221 -7.88 2.36 -10.10
C HIS A 221 -6.82 3.07 -10.96
N ILE A 222 -5.63 2.47 -11.11
CA ILE A 222 -4.61 3.00 -12.03
C ILE A 222 -5.11 3.07 -13.49
N LEU A 223 -5.92 2.11 -13.95
CA LEU A 223 -6.49 2.12 -15.30
C LEU A 223 -7.54 3.22 -15.48
N LEU A 224 -8.34 3.47 -14.45
CA LEU A 224 -9.33 4.56 -14.41
C LEU A 224 -8.67 5.94 -14.24
N GLY A 225 -7.42 5.99 -13.78
CA GLY A 225 -6.69 7.23 -13.51
C GLY A 225 -6.93 7.78 -12.10
N ASP A 226 -7.39 6.94 -11.18
CA ASP A 226 -7.80 7.30 -9.82
C ASP A 226 -6.61 7.32 -8.84
N THR A 227 -6.57 8.35 -7.97
CA THR A 227 -5.65 8.41 -6.82
C THR A 227 -6.44 8.39 -5.53
N GLU A 228 -6.56 7.20 -4.94
CA GLU A 228 -7.60 6.87 -3.96
C GLU A 228 -7.07 5.90 -2.89
N VAL A 229 -7.55 6.05 -1.66
CA VAL A 229 -7.40 5.09 -0.57
C VAL A 229 -8.72 4.35 -0.39
N SER A 230 -8.70 3.03 -0.47
CA SER A 230 -9.91 2.23 -0.34
C SER A 230 -9.73 1.01 0.56
N ILE A 231 -10.88 0.50 1.01
CA ILE A 231 -11.00 -0.82 1.61
C ILE A 231 -11.92 -1.58 0.67
N PRO A 232 -11.39 -2.44 -0.22
CA PRO A 232 -12.20 -3.11 -1.21
C PRO A 232 -13.33 -3.89 -0.53
N ASN A 233 -14.57 -3.52 -0.86
CA ASN A 233 -15.78 -4.17 -0.38
C ASN A 233 -16.69 -4.51 -1.55
N PHE A 234 -17.16 -5.75 -1.57
CA PHE A 234 -18.02 -6.28 -2.60
C PHE A 234 -19.46 -5.72 -2.64
N ILE A 235 -19.83 -4.90 -1.65
CA ILE A 235 -21.17 -4.28 -1.52
C ILE A 235 -21.10 -2.75 -1.75
N ASP A 236 -19.97 -2.23 -2.26
CA ASP A 236 -19.81 -0.79 -2.47
C ASP A 236 -20.88 -0.21 -3.42
N THR A 237 -21.29 1.04 -3.20
CA THR A 237 -22.25 1.78 -4.05
C THR A 237 -21.56 2.64 -5.10
N ASN A 238 -20.29 3.03 -4.90
CA ASN A 238 -19.48 3.83 -5.80
C ASN A 238 -19.21 3.07 -7.12
N SER A 239 -19.39 3.75 -8.26
CA SER A 239 -19.23 3.15 -9.59
C SER A 239 -17.78 2.75 -9.90
N HIS A 240 -16.79 3.50 -9.44
CA HIS A 240 -15.36 3.19 -9.61
C HIS A 240 -14.99 1.95 -8.79
N GLU A 241 -15.39 1.91 -7.51
CA GLU A 241 -15.18 0.74 -6.63
C GLU A 241 -15.86 -0.52 -7.19
N LYS A 242 -17.11 -0.42 -7.65
CA LYS A 242 -17.79 -1.53 -8.33
C LYS A 242 -17.03 -1.99 -9.56
N TRP A 243 -16.51 -1.06 -10.37
CA TRP A 243 -15.74 -1.38 -11.55
C TRP A 243 -14.44 -2.10 -11.19
N CYS A 244 -13.67 -1.58 -10.23
CA CYS A 244 -12.42 -2.17 -9.74
C CYS A 244 -12.63 -3.55 -9.10
N ASN A 245 -13.69 -3.73 -8.32
CA ASN A 245 -14.07 -5.02 -7.74
C ASN A 245 -14.43 -6.04 -8.82
N GLU A 246 -15.23 -5.65 -9.82
CA GLU A 246 -15.62 -6.52 -10.93
C GLU A 246 -14.42 -6.87 -11.82
N PHE A 247 -13.55 -5.90 -12.07
CA PHE A 247 -12.30 -6.05 -12.80
C PHE A 247 -11.38 -7.05 -12.10
N ALA A 248 -11.07 -6.83 -10.81
CA ALA A 248 -10.18 -7.69 -10.05
C ALA A 248 -10.73 -9.10 -9.87
N SER A 249 -12.04 -9.20 -9.60
CA SER A 249 -12.72 -10.48 -9.47
C SER A 249 -12.64 -11.29 -10.77
N THR A 250 -12.96 -10.67 -11.91
CA THR A 250 -12.92 -11.32 -13.23
C THR A 250 -11.49 -11.64 -13.65
N PHE A 251 -10.53 -10.77 -13.35
CA PHE A 251 -9.12 -10.99 -13.66
C PHE A 251 -8.59 -12.19 -12.91
N LEU A 252 -8.90 -12.34 -11.62
CA LEU A 252 -8.33 -13.40 -10.78
C LEU A 252 -9.09 -14.74 -10.90
N LEU A 253 -10.40 -14.70 -11.13
CA LEU A 253 -11.24 -15.88 -11.28
C LEU A 253 -12.30 -15.64 -12.37
N PRO A 254 -11.96 -15.86 -13.66
CA PRO A 254 -12.89 -15.71 -14.77
C PRO A 254 -14.19 -16.50 -14.58
N ILE A 255 -15.32 -15.95 -15.05
CA ILE A 255 -16.66 -16.50 -14.78
C ILE A 255 -16.83 -17.97 -15.17
N GLU A 256 -16.31 -18.38 -16.33
CA GLU A 256 -16.43 -19.77 -16.79
C GLU A 256 -15.58 -20.73 -15.95
N MET A 257 -14.42 -20.26 -15.48
CA MET A 257 -13.61 -20.98 -14.50
C MET A 257 -14.33 -21.11 -13.16
N ALA A 258 -14.92 -20.01 -12.65
CA ALA A 258 -15.68 -20.02 -11.41
C ALA A 258 -16.86 -21.00 -11.45
N LYS A 259 -17.71 -20.90 -12.48
CA LYS A 259 -18.86 -21.80 -12.68
C LYS A 259 -18.44 -23.27 -12.68
N ARG A 260 -17.38 -23.61 -13.43
CA ARG A 260 -16.87 -24.98 -13.51
C ARG A 260 -16.41 -25.48 -12.13
N ILE A 261 -15.59 -24.69 -11.44
CA ILE A 261 -15.07 -25.04 -10.11
C ILE A 261 -16.20 -25.21 -9.10
N PHE A 262 -17.19 -24.33 -9.10
CA PHE A 262 -18.28 -24.40 -8.13
C PHE A 262 -19.16 -25.62 -8.36
N LYS A 263 -19.51 -25.92 -9.63
CA LYS A 263 -20.23 -27.15 -9.99
C LYS A 263 -19.46 -28.42 -9.62
N GLU A 264 -18.15 -28.46 -9.83
CA GLU A 264 -17.30 -29.60 -9.44
C GLU A 264 -17.28 -29.86 -7.91
N ASN A 265 -17.68 -28.89 -7.09
CA ASN A 265 -17.60 -28.94 -5.63
C ASN A 265 -18.96 -28.70 -4.93
N ASP A 266 -20.07 -28.84 -5.67
CA ASP A 266 -21.41 -28.43 -5.23
C ASP A 266 -21.85 -29.04 -3.88
N LYS A 267 -21.49 -30.31 -3.64
CA LYS A 267 -21.84 -31.04 -2.40
C LYS A 267 -21.33 -30.44 -1.09
N ASP A 268 -20.22 -29.69 -1.13
CA ASP A 268 -19.59 -29.07 0.06
C ASP A 268 -18.96 -27.71 -0.30
N LEU A 269 -19.64 -26.94 -1.14
CA LEU A 269 -19.06 -25.73 -1.75
C LEU A 269 -18.60 -24.69 -0.71
N ILE A 270 -19.37 -24.56 0.38
CA ILE A 270 -19.14 -23.61 1.47
C ILE A 270 -18.33 -24.18 2.64
N GLY A 271 -17.95 -25.46 2.57
CA GLY A 271 -17.19 -26.14 3.61
C GLY A 271 -15.80 -25.55 3.83
N TYR A 272 -15.32 -25.56 5.09
CA TYR A 272 -14.01 -25.04 5.48
C TYR A 272 -12.86 -25.63 4.67
N ASN A 273 -12.87 -26.95 4.49
CA ASN A 273 -11.82 -27.63 3.75
C ASN A 273 -11.90 -27.34 2.25
N THR A 274 -13.11 -27.23 1.71
CA THR A 274 -13.33 -26.88 0.29
C THR A 274 -12.87 -25.46 -0.01
N LEU A 275 -13.29 -24.45 0.75
CA LEU A 275 -12.84 -23.07 0.55
C LEU A 275 -11.33 -22.92 0.78
N LYS A 276 -10.76 -23.59 1.79
CA LYS A 276 -9.30 -23.60 2.02
C LYS A 276 -8.55 -24.22 0.84
N ARG A 277 -9.03 -25.33 0.30
CA ARG A 277 -8.44 -26.00 -0.87
C ARG A 277 -8.56 -25.13 -2.12
N LEU A 278 -9.72 -24.56 -2.40
CA LEU A 278 -9.95 -23.70 -3.56
C LEU A 278 -9.12 -22.42 -3.48
N SER A 279 -9.10 -21.77 -2.31
CA SER A 279 -8.27 -20.58 -2.06
C SER A 279 -6.80 -20.87 -2.31
N ARG A 280 -6.27 -21.98 -1.78
CA ARG A 280 -4.88 -22.40 -2.00
C ARG A 280 -4.58 -22.87 -3.41
N LYS A 281 -5.54 -23.48 -4.12
CA LYS A 281 -5.36 -23.98 -5.49
C LYS A 281 -5.34 -22.83 -6.49
N TYR A 282 -6.30 -21.92 -6.38
CA TYR A 282 -6.50 -20.79 -7.28
C TYR A 282 -5.88 -19.48 -6.79
N LYS A 283 -5.27 -19.44 -5.61
CA LYS A 283 -4.55 -18.29 -5.06
C LYS A 283 -5.43 -17.05 -4.93
N VAL A 284 -6.68 -17.25 -4.53
CA VAL A 284 -7.67 -16.20 -4.30
C VAL A 284 -8.16 -16.26 -2.87
N SER A 285 -8.60 -15.13 -2.31
CA SER A 285 -9.11 -15.09 -0.94
C SER A 285 -10.42 -15.85 -0.81
N LYS A 286 -10.70 -16.35 0.40
CA LYS A 286 -12.00 -16.98 0.69
C LYS A 286 -13.16 -16.00 0.50
N SER A 287 -12.99 -14.73 0.87
CA SER A 287 -13.99 -13.69 0.65
C SER A 287 -14.29 -13.48 -0.83
N MET A 288 -13.28 -13.51 -1.71
CA MET A 288 -13.49 -13.40 -3.15
C MET A 288 -14.22 -14.64 -3.73
N LEU A 289 -13.91 -15.84 -3.23
CA LEU A 289 -14.65 -17.05 -3.61
C LEU A 289 -16.13 -16.91 -3.25
N LEU A 290 -16.43 -16.55 -2.00
CA LEU A 290 -17.80 -16.36 -1.51
C LEU A 290 -18.53 -15.26 -2.29
N TYR A 291 -17.86 -14.14 -2.58
CA TYR A 291 -18.43 -13.09 -3.43
C TYR A 291 -18.84 -13.61 -4.80
N ASN A 292 -17.96 -14.36 -5.47
CA ASN A 292 -18.27 -14.94 -6.78
C ASN A 292 -19.40 -15.98 -6.70
N MET A 293 -19.49 -16.74 -5.61
CA MET A 293 -20.60 -17.69 -5.39
C MET A 293 -21.94 -16.96 -5.28
N VAL A 294 -22.01 -15.86 -4.52
CA VAL A 294 -23.24 -15.02 -4.43
C VAL A 294 -23.59 -14.44 -5.79
N LYS A 295 -22.62 -13.82 -6.44
CA LYS A 295 -22.79 -13.18 -7.76
C LYS A 295 -23.29 -14.17 -8.82
N LEU A 296 -22.82 -15.42 -8.78
CA LEU A 296 -23.22 -16.48 -9.69
C LEU A 296 -24.41 -17.32 -9.19
N LYS A 297 -25.04 -16.90 -8.08
CA LYS A 297 -26.23 -17.54 -7.48
C LYS A 297 -26.02 -18.99 -7.02
N PHE A 298 -24.79 -19.35 -6.64
CA PHE A 298 -24.50 -20.64 -6.00
C PHE A 298 -24.79 -20.62 -4.49
N ILE A 299 -24.76 -19.45 -3.86
CA ILE A 299 -25.12 -19.26 -2.44
C ILE A 299 -25.94 -17.98 -2.30
N THR A 300 -26.63 -17.82 -1.17
CA THR A 300 -27.39 -16.61 -0.87
C THR A 300 -26.49 -15.53 -0.24
N PRO A 301 -26.89 -14.23 -0.30
CA PRO A 301 -26.21 -13.17 0.45
C PRO A 301 -26.20 -13.41 1.96
N THR A 302 -27.21 -14.10 2.49
CA THR A 302 -27.28 -14.48 3.92
C THR A 302 -26.18 -15.49 4.27
N ASP A 303 -26.01 -16.53 3.45
CA ASP A 303 -24.93 -17.51 3.63
C ASP A 303 -23.57 -16.81 3.63
N TYR A 304 -23.36 -15.87 2.71
CA TYR A 304 -22.12 -15.10 2.61
C TYR A 304 -21.74 -14.43 3.93
N MET A 305 -22.68 -13.75 4.59
CA MET A 305 -22.42 -13.02 5.83
C MET A 305 -22.07 -13.96 6.98
N GLU A 306 -22.84 -15.04 7.16
CA GLU A 306 -22.60 -16.03 8.23
C GLU A 306 -21.22 -16.70 8.06
N ILE A 307 -20.91 -17.07 6.82
CA ILE A 307 -19.68 -17.78 6.49
C ILE A 307 -18.47 -16.86 6.68
N LEU A 308 -18.55 -15.60 6.22
CA LEU A 308 -17.46 -14.64 6.34
C LEU A 308 -17.08 -14.37 7.80
N GLU A 309 -18.07 -14.26 8.69
CA GLU A 309 -17.83 -14.09 10.14
C GLU A 309 -17.13 -15.31 10.75
N ARG A 310 -17.51 -16.52 10.33
CA ARG A 310 -16.90 -17.77 10.79
C ARG A 310 -15.41 -17.87 10.40
N TYR A 311 -15.02 -17.37 9.23
CA TYR A 311 -13.63 -17.41 8.76
C TYR A 311 -12.75 -16.30 9.31
N SER A 312 -13.26 -15.07 9.43
CA SER A 312 -12.48 -13.92 9.91
C SER A 312 -11.88 -14.19 11.29
N LYS A 313 -12.65 -14.81 12.21
CA LYS A 313 -12.17 -15.19 13.55
C LYS A 313 -11.08 -16.27 13.53
N LYS A 314 -11.11 -17.23 12.58
CA LYS A 314 -10.16 -18.35 12.52
C LYS A 314 -8.85 -18.03 11.81
N ASP A 315 -8.88 -17.25 10.74
CA ASP A 315 -7.67 -16.98 9.94
C ASP A 315 -6.74 -15.96 10.63
N TYR A 316 -7.28 -14.95 11.33
CA TYR A 316 -6.47 -13.96 12.04
C TYR A 316 -5.91 -14.47 13.37
N SER A 317 -6.56 -15.45 14.01
CA SER A 317 -6.05 -16.08 15.24
C SER A 317 -4.90 -17.05 14.98
N GLN A 318 -4.91 -17.78 13.86
CA GLN A 318 -3.87 -18.76 13.52
C GLN A 318 -2.53 -18.14 13.04
N ASN A 319 -2.56 -16.91 12.51
CA ASN A 319 -1.35 -16.21 12.03
C ASN A 319 -0.50 -15.56 13.15
N LYS A 320 -0.88 -15.71 14.42
CA LYS A 320 -0.08 -15.25 15.57
C LYS A 320 1.00 -16.25 16.03
N SER A 321 1.47 -17.14 15.15
CA SER A 321 2.58 -18.04 15.48
C SER A 321 3.93 -17.37 15.15
N GLY A 322 4.74 -17.17 16.19
CA GLY A 322 6.02 -16.48 16.15
C GLY A 322 7.04 -17.19 15.25
N GLY A 323 7.59 -16.42 14.31
CA GLY A 323 8.81 -16.76 13.59
C GLY A 323 9.83 -15.64 13.79
N GLY A 324 11.12 -16.00 13.77
CA GLY A 324 12.20 -15.02 13.78
C GLY A 324 12.01 -13.96 12.69
N GLY A 325 12.32 -12.71 13.00
CA GLY A 325 12.06 -11.58 12.10
C GLY A 325 12.67 -11.78 10.71
N ILE A 326 11.92 -11.44 9.66
CA ILE A 326 12.40 -11.50 8.28
C ILE A 326 13.69 -10.66 8.16
N PRO A 327 14.79 -11.21 7.58
CA PRO A 327 16.03 -10.46 7.35
C PRO A 327 15.77 -9.15 6.60
N ALA A 328 16.51 -8.11 6.96
CA ALA A 328 16.26 -6.74 6.47
C ALA A 328 16.34 -6.65 4.94
N GLU A 329 17.27 -7.36 4.31
CA GLU A 329 17.42 -7.39 2.86
C GLU A 329 16.26 -8.11 2.15
N LYS A 330 15.75 -9.21 2.74
CA LYS A 330 14.55 -9.88 2.21
C LYS A 330 13.30 -9.02 2.37
N ARG A 331 13.21 -8.30 3.49
CA ARG A 331 12.13 -7.35 3.76
C ARG A 331 12.15 -6.20 2.78
N CYS A 332 13.32 -5.64 2.49
CA CYS A 332 13.50 -4.56 1.52
C CYS A 332 12.98 -4.96 0.14
N ILE A 333 13.38 -6.11 -0.41
CA ILE A 333 12.87 -6.61 -1.70
C ILE A 333 11.36 -6.85 -1.63
N SER A 334 10.87 -7.44 -0.54
CA SER A 334 9.43 -7.67 -0.37
C SER A 334 8.66 -6.34 -0.36
N GLU A 335 9.14 -5.33 0.36
CA GLU A 335 8.50 -4.04 0.49
C GLU A 335 8.58 -3.21 -0.80
N LEU A 336 9.77 -3.06 -1.38
CA LEU A 336 10.03 -2.13 -2.49
C LEU A 336 9.90 -2.75 -3.88
N GLY A 337 9.96 -4.08 -3.98
CA GLY A 337 9.98 -4.78 -5.28
C GLY A 337 11.39 -4.84 -5.87
N ALA A 338 11.63 -5.83 -6.74
CA ALA A 338 12.94 -6.06 -7.31
C ALA A 338 13.33 -4.95 -8.30
N SER A 339 12.37 -4.44 -9.07
CA SER A 339 12.62 -3.38 -10.05
C SER A 339 13.07 -2.07 -9.41
N PHE A 340 12.47 -1.66 -8.29
CA PHE A 340 12.91 -0.46 -7.55
C PHE A 340 14.31 -0.64 -6.98
N VAL A 341 14.59 -1.79 -6.37
CA VAL A 341 15.90 -2.08 -5.79
C VAL A 341 16.99 -2.09 -6.86
N SER A 342 16.73 -2.72 -8.01
CA SER A 342 17.65 -2.75 -9.15
C SER A 342 17.89 -1.36 -9.71
N LEU A 343 16.84 -0.53 -9.78
CA LEU A 343 16.98 0.86 -10.23
C LEU A 343 17.87 1.68 -9.29
N VAL A 344 17.74 1.51 -7.98
CA VAL A 344 18.63 2.17 -7.00
C VAL A 344 20.07 1.71 -7.22
N ALA A 345 20.30 0.40 -7.37
CA ALA A 345 21.63 -0.16 -7.63
C ALA A 345 22.26 0.43 -8.91
N ASP A 346 21.52 0.41 -10.03
CA ASP A 346 21.98 0.96 -11.31
C ASP A 346 22.40 2.43 -11.20
N ASN A 347 21.69 3.23 -10.39
CA ASN A 347 21.99 4.66 -10.22
C ASN A 347 23.20 4.91 -9.30
N ILE A 348 23.54 3.98 -8.40
CA ILE A 348 24.81 4.02 -7.66
C ILE A 348 25.97 3.75 -8.61
N ASP A 349 25.86 2.70 -9.43
CA ASP A 349 26.92 2.30 -10.36
C ASP A 349 27.20 3.41 -11.39
N LYS A 350 26.15 4.11 -11.83
CA LYS A 350 26.23 5.30 -12.70
C LYS A 350 26.69 6.57 -11.98
N LYS A 351 26.92 6.53 -10.66
CA LYS A 351 27.28 7.68 -9.82
C LYS A 351 26.27 8.84 -9.87
N ILE A 352 25.00 8.54 -10.14
CA ILE A 352 23.89 9.50 -10.12
C ILE A 352 23.49 9.80 -8.68
N ILE A 353 23.52 8.77 -7.82
CA ILE A 353 23.25 8.90 -6.39
C ILE A 353 24.44 8.41 -5.56
N THR A 354 24.54 8.88 -4.33
CA THR A 354 25.56 8.40 -3.40
C THR A 354 25.12 7.09 -2.72
N TYR A 355 26.10 6.39 -2.13
CA TYR A 355 25.81 5.24 -1.27
C TYR A 355 24.88 5.61 -0.10
N SER A 356 25.01 6.82 0.45
CA SER A 356 24.15 7.31 1.54
C SER A 356 22.69 7.47 1.08
N ASP A 357 22.48 7.99 -0.12
CA ASP A 357 21.15 8.15 -0.71
C ASP A 357 20.48 6.79 -0.90
N ALA A 358 21.22 5.81 -1.42
CA ALA A 358 20.73 4.45 -1.59
C ALA A 358 20.27 3.81 -0.27
N LEU A 359 21.03 3.98 0.81
CA LEU A 359 20.64 3.48 2.13
C LEU A 359 19.35 4.13 2.65
N ASP A 360 19.17 5.43 2.41
CA ASP A 360 17.96 6.16 2.78
C ASP A 360 16.75 5.70 1.95
N TYR A 361 16.90 5.62 0.63
CA TYR A 361 15.83 5.22 -0.30
C TYR A 361 15.36 3.79 -0.05
N LEU A 362 16.31 2.87 0.19
CA LEU A 362 16.01 1.48 0.52
C LEU A 362 15.62 1.28 1.98
N SER A 363 15.83 2.31 2.83
CA SER A 363 15.60 2.28 4.28
C SER A 363 16.32 1.11 4.96
N ILE A 364 17.58 0.84 4.58
CA ILE A 364 18.40 -0.23 5.13
C ILE A 364 19.74 0.28 5.68
N LYS A 365 20.32 -0.48 6.61
CA LYS A 365 21.67 -0.21 7.12
C LYS A 365 22.71 -0.75 6.15
N SER A 366 23.88 -0.09 6.07
CA SER A 366 25.02 -0.46 5.22
C SER A 366 25.34 -1.98 5.23
N LYS A 367 25.46 -2.60 6.42
CA LYS A 367 25.72 -4.05 6.55
C LYS A 367 24.74 -4.99 5.84
N ASN A 368 23.52 -4.52 5.56
CA ASN A 368 22.49 -5.30 4.87
C ASN A 368 22.42 -4.97 3.38
N PHE A 369 23.03 -3.86 2.95
CA PHE A 369 23.04 -3.42 1.56
C PHE A 369 23.90 -4.36 0.71
N GLU A 370 25.10 -4.74 1.15
CA GLU A 370 25.93 -5.70 0.42
C GLU A 370 25.22 -7.05 0.21
N LYS A 371 24.51 -7.53 1.25
CA LYS A 371 23.71 -8.76 1.16
C LYS A 371 22.50 -8.63 0.25
N LEU A 372 22.00 -7.41 0.06
CA LEU A 372 20.90 -7.11 -0.84
C LEU A 372 21.38 -7.15 -2.28
N MET A 373 22.54 -6.54 -2.57
CA MET A 373 23.15 -6.51 -3.91
C MET A 373 23.46 -7.91 -4.45
N ASN A 374 23.83 -8.87 -3.60
CA ASN A 374 24.06 -10.26 -4.02
C ASN A 374 22.77 -11.05 -4.33
N LYS A 375 21.58 -10.47 -4.13
CA LYS A 375 20.27 -11.16 -4.28
C LYS A 375 19.42 -10.63 -5.42
N ILE A 376 19.79 -9.49 -5.96
CA ILE A 376 19.21 -8.88 -7.16
C ILE A 376 20.10 -9.25 -8.33
#